data_AF-A0A1J5TMY4-F1
#
_entry.id   AF-A0A1J5TMY4-F1
#
_cell.length_a   1.000
_cell.length_b   1.000
_cell.length_c   1.000
_cell.angle_alpha   90.00
_cell.angle_beta   90.00
_cell.angle_gamma   90.00
#
_symmetry.space_group_name_H-M   'P 1'
#
loop_
_entity.id
_entity.type
_entity.pdbx_description
1 polymer ?
#
loop_
_entity_poly.entity_id
_entity_poly.type
_entity_poly.pdbx_seq_one_letter_code
_entity_poly.pdbx_strand_id
1 'polypeptide(L)'
;MSGITFKPLYFLSLAIPFSVIFGNYFGGLYVGASVFLGLVIFPLLDLLWGKGLDENPEDASPFFFDFILYSHVFLQFIALGTFFYFVMSEPGSSLLILATLSTGLSTGISGIVVAHELIHRKGIPKYCGYLLLWSATYMHFESEHVQGHHKYVGTDLDPASARANEGLQYFFLRTVPQQFFSSWKIASKRSNSVIFHSAALFLLIEISTLLVLYFLFGSLIFFAFLGQCLVAIYLLEYVNYIRHWGLRREAKDRITPQTSWQSNARLSRYVLVELTRHADHHLFANRPYQSLRSYEDAPNLPTGYFGCFYLALLPPLWKKVMTPRLP
;
A
#
# COMPACT_ATOMS: atom_id res chain seq x y z
N MET A 1 -31.13 4.67 2.87
CA MET A 1 -29.83 5.34 3.12
C MET A 1 -29.31 5.80 1.77
N SER A 2 -28.78 7.02 1.65
CA SER A 2 -28.27 7.54 0.37
C SER A 2 -27.27 6.56 -0.23
N GLY A 3 -27.35 6.31 -1.54
CA GLY A 3 -26.33 5.54 -2.27
C GLY A 3 -24.98 6.25 -2.36
N ILE A 4 -24.85 7.46 -1.77
CA ILE A 4 -23.66 8.30 -1.77
C ILE A 4 -22.90 8.15 -0.46
N THR A 5 -21.58 8.04 -0.57
CA THR A 5 -20.67 7.95 0.57
C THR A 5 -20.70 9.21 1.44
N PHE A 6 -20.77 9.05 2.77
CA PHE A 6 -20.64 10.17 3.70
C PHE A 6 -19.17 10.61 3.79
N LYS A 7 -18.83 11.71 3.11
CA LYS A 7 -17.45 12.20 2.94
C LYS A 7 -16.60 12.24 4.23
N PRO A 8 -17.10 12.68 5.40
CA PRO A 8 -16.28 12.71 6.62
C PRO A 8 -15.68 11.37 7.05
N LEU A 9 -16.20 10.23 6.57
CA LEU A 9 -15.62 8.91 6.86
C LEU A 9 -14.20 8.76 6.31
N TYR A 10 -13.81 9.48 5.25
CA TYR A 10 -12.44 9.43 4.74
C TYR A 10 -11.41 10.03 5.71
N PHE A 11 -11.81 10.83 6.71
CA PHE A 11 -10.87 11.25 7.75
C PHE A 11 -10.31 10.09 8.59
N LEU A 12 -10.97 8.92 8.58
CA LEU A 12 -10.46 7.71 9.22
C LEU A 12 -9.11 7.27 8.66
N SER A 13 -8.82 7.55 7.38
CA SER A 13 -7.52 7.26 6.76
C SER A 13 -6.36 8.01 7.44
N LEU A 14 -6.63 9.16 8.07
CA LEU A 14 -5.63 9.97 8.77
C LEU A 14 -5.37 9.49 10.21
N ALA A 15 -6.16 8.56 10.75
CA ALA A 15 -6.03 8.14 12.15
C ALA A 15 -4.67 7.47 12.44
N ILE A 16 -4.17 6.64 11.52
CA ILE A 16 -2.88 5.95 11.64
C ILE A 16 -1.67 6.93 11.65
N PRO A 17 -1.54 7.87 10.69
CA PRO A 17 -0.42 8.81 10.72
C PRO A 17 -0.47 9.72 11.94
N PHE A 18 -1.66 10.18 12.37
CA PHE A 18 -1.77 10.95 13.61
C PHE A 18 -1.36 10.13 14.85
N SER A 19 -1.73 8.84 14.92
CA SER A 19 -1.32 8.00 16.05
C SER A 19 0.18 7.72 16.06
N VAL A 20 0.85 7.63 14.91
CA VAL A 20 2.33 7.50 14.84
C VAL A 20 2.99 8.79 15.33
N ILE A 21 2.56 9.94 14.80
CA ILE A 21 3.12 11.24 15.17
C ILE A 21 2.99 11.47 16.67
N PHE A 22 1.80 11.22 17.22
CA PHE A 22 1.55 11.29 18.66
C PHE A 22 2.45 10.31 19.43
N GLY A 23 2.47 9.04 19.02
CA GLY A 23 3.22 7.99 19.70
C GLY A 23 4.71 8.27 19.77
N ASN A 24 5.31 8.63 18.63
CA ASN A 24 6.73 8.93 18.52
C ASN A 24 7.10 10.22 19.29
N TYR A 25 6.23 11.23 19.29
CA TYR A 25 6.50 12.49 20.01
C TYR A 25 6.48 12.32 21.53
N PHE A 26 5.50 11.60 22.08
CA PHE A 26 5.38 11.40 23.52
C PHE A 26 6.22 10.22 24.05
N GLY A 27 6.62 9.29 23.18
CA GLY A 27 7.46 8.15 23.54
C GLY A 27 6.76 7.13 24.46
N GLY A 28 7.55 6.32 25.17
CA GLY A 28 7.03 5.27 26.06
C GLY A 28 6.17 4.24 25.30
N LEU A 29 5.10 3.74 25.92
CA LEU A 29 4.19 2.79 25.27
C LEU A 29 3.33 3.41 24.18
N TYR A 30 3.25 4.75 24.09
CA TYR A 30 2.46 5.43 23.06
C TYR A 30 3.00 5.18 21.65
N VAL A 31 4.28 4.83 21.50
CA VAL A 31 4.85 4.42 20.20
C VAL A 31 4.16 3.18 19.62
N GLY A 32 3.42 2.41 20.43
CA GLY A 32 2.61 1.27 19.98
C GLY A 32 1.20 1.63 19.51
N ALA A 33 0.79 2.90 19.53
CA ALA A 33 -0.59 3.30 19.24
C ALA A 33 -1.05 2.86 17.85
N SER A 34 -0.22 3.03 16.82
CA SER A 34 -0.56 2.65 15.44
C SER A 34 -0.58 1.15 15.22
N VAL A 35 0.31 0.40 15.88
CA VAL A 35 0.25 -1.07 15.92
C VAL A 35 -1.09 -1.51 16.51
N PHE A 36 -1.47 -0.96 17.67
CA PHE A 36 -2.74 -1.31 18.30
C PHE A 36 -3.95 -0.90 17.44
N LEU A 37 -3.94 0.30 16.87
CA LEU A 37 -5.01 0.79 16.00
C LEU A 37 -5.14 -0.06 14.74
N GLY A 38 -4.05 -0.26 14.00
CA GLY A 38 -4.04 -0.95 12.71
C GLY A 38 -4.18 -2.46 12.80
N LEU A 39 -3.67 -3.10 13.86
CA LEU A 39 -3.71 -4.56 14.02
C LEU A 39 -4.81 -5.02 14.98
N VAL A 40 -5.34 -4.21 15.88
CA VAL A 40 -6.42 -4.65 16.79
C VAL A 40 -7.74 -3.98 16.45
N ILE A 41 -7.76 -2.64 16.52
CA ILE A 41 -9.01 -1.89 16.39
C ILE A 41 -9.58 -1.99 14.97
N PHE A 42 -8.76 -1.78 13.95
CA PHE A 42 -9.22 -1.78 12.57
C PHE A 42 -9.77 -3.13 12.12
N PRO A 43 -9.10 -4.28 12.30
CA PRO A 43 -9.66 -5.59 11.97
C PRO A 43 -11.00 -5.88 12.66
N LEU A 44 -11.15 -5.49 13.94
CA LEU A 44 -12.41 -5.64 14.66
C LEU A 44 -13.52 -4.78 14.06
N LEU A 45 -13.23 -3.51 13.76
CA LEU A 45 -14.19 -2.61 13.11
C LEU A 45 -14.54 -3.06 11.68
N ASP A 46 -13.59 -3.64 10.95
CA ASP A 46 -13.80 -4.23 9.62
C ASP A 46 -14.84 -5.37 9.67
N LEU A 47 -14.79 -6.20 10.73
CA LEU A 47 -15.74 -7.28 10.97
C LEU A 47 -17.10 -6.77 11.47
N LEU A 48 -17.11 -5.78 12.36
CA LEU A 48 -18.32 -5.30 13.04
C LEU A 48 -19.13 -4.30 12.20
N TRP A 49 -18.49 -3.45 11.39
CA TRP A 49 -19.17 -2.40 10.62
C TRP A 49 -19.79 -2.90 9.30
N GLY A 50 -19.38 -4.09 8.86
CA GLY A 50 -19.93 -4.77 7.70
C GLY A 50 -19.61 -4.08 6.36
N LYS A 51 -20.41 -4.42 5.35
CA LYS A 51 -20.21 -3.99 3.96
C LYS A 51 -20.99 -2.72 3.63
N GLY A 52 -20.45 -1.92 2.71
CA GLY A 52 -21.10 -0.74 2.14
C GLY A 52 -20.98 -0.74 0.62
N LEU A 53 -22.10 -0.49 -0.07
CA LEU A 53 -22.17 -0.35 -1.53
C LEU A 53 -22.34 1.11 -1.98
N ASP A 54 -22.23 2.05 -1.03
CA ASP A 54 -22.24 3.49 -1.30
C ASP A 54 -21.10 3.88 -2.25
N GLU A 55 -21.36 4.77 -3.19
CA GLU A 55 -20.41 5.24 -4.18
C GLU A 55 -20.60 6.73 -4.46
N ASN A 56 -19.52 7.44 -4.78
CA ASN A 56 -19.65 8.82 -5.24
C ASN A 56 -19.75 8.84 -6.78
N PRO A 57 -20.49 9.80 -7.36
CA PRO A 57 -20.52 9.94 -8.81
C PRO A 57 -19.14 10.32 -9.36
N GLU A 58 -18.91 10.10 -10.66
CA GLU A 58 -17.62 10.40 -11.31
C GLU A 58 -17.31 11.91 -11.37
N ASP A 59 -18.34 12.75 -11.30
CA ASP A 59 -18.22 14.22 -11.27
C ASP A 59 -18.11 14.79 -9.83
N ALA A 60 -17.95 13.93 -8.82
CA ALA A 60 -17.77 14.37 -7.45
C ALA A 60 -16.55 15.29 -7.32
N SER A 61 -16.78 16.52 -6.81
CA SER A 61 -15.73 17.53 -6.67
C SER A 61 -14.48 16.95 -5.98
N PRO A 62 -13.29 17.08 -6.59
CA PRO A 62 -12.07 16.45 -6.09
C PRO A 62 -11.52 17.15 -4.85
N PHE A 63 -11.89 18.41 -4.59
CA PHE A 63 -11.26 19.25 -3.57
C PHE A 63 -11.11 18.56 -2.19
N PHE A 64 -12.19 17.95 -1.70
CA PHE A 64 -12.18 17.25 -0.42
C PHE A 64 -11.27 16.00 -0.44
N PHE A 65 -11.34 15.22 -1.52
CA PHE A 65 -10.61 13.96 -1.66
C PHE A 65 -9.12 14.20 -1.88
N ASP A 66 -8.77 15.21 -2.68
CA ASP A 66 -7.40 15.66 -2.88
C ASP A 66 -6.81 16.23 -1.59
N PHE A 67 -7.58 16.96 -0.80
CA PHE A 67 -7.16 17.40 0.53
C PHE A 67 -6.75 16.21 1.41
N ILE A 68 -7.50 15.11 1.39
CA ILE A 68 -7.14 13.89 2.12
C ILE A 68 -5.81 13.33 1.60
N LEU A 69 -5.63 13.17 0.28
CA LEU A 69 -4.40 12.62 -0.30
C LEU A 69 -3.17 13.49 0.03
N TYR A 70 -3.26 14.82 -0.14
CA TYR A 70 -2.15 15.71 0.17
C TYR A 70 -1.85 15.81 1.67
N SER A 71 -2.86 15.63 2.54
CA SER A 71 -2.64 15.52 3.97
C SER A 71 -1.75 14.33 4.33
N HIS A 72 -1.92 13.18 3.66
CA HIS A 72 -1.06 12.02 3.87
C HIS A 72 0.39 12.29 3.46
N VAL A 73 0.61 13.00 2.35
CA VAL A 73 1.96 13.39 1.91
C VAL A 73 2.65 14.20 3.01
N PHE A 74 1.96 15.22 3.52
CA PHE A 74 2.52 16.06 4.58
C PHE A 74 2.74 15.30 5.89
N LEU A 75 1.73 14.54 6.34
CA LEU A 75 1.79 13.79 7.59
C LEU A 75 2.85 12.68 7.56
N GLN A 76 3.13 12.08 6.40
CA GLN A 76 4.18 11.05 6.28
C GLN A 76 5.55 11.61 6.66
N PHE A 77 5.89 12.82 6.22
CA PHE A 77 7.18 13.44 6.57
C PHE A 77 7.23 13.90 8.03
N ILE A 78 6.10 14.31 8.63
CA ILE A 78 6.02 14.57 10.07
C ILE A 78 6.18 13.27 10.87
N ALA A 79 5.55 12.18 10.42
CA ALA A 79 5.67 10.86 11.06
C ALA A 79 7.11 10.37 11.04
N LEU A 80 7.83 10.52 9.92
CA LEU A 80 9.26 10.21 9.85
C LEU A 80 10.13 11.14 10.69
N GLY A 81 9.83 12.45 10.71
CA GLY A 81 10.56 13.40 11.55
C GLY A 81 10.42 13.10 13.05
N THR A 82 9.21 12.81 13.50
CA THR A 82 8.95 12.38 14.89
C THR A 82 9.54 11.02 15.19
N PHE A 83 9.55 10.09 14.22
CA PHE A 83 10.22 8.80 14.36
C PHE A 83 11.73 8.98 14.57
N PHE A 84 12.40 9.80 13.74
CA PHE A 84 13.83 10.08 13.91
C PHE A 84 14.11 10.78 15.24
N TYR A 85 13.29 11.75 15.62
CA TYR A 85 13.36 12.37 16.95
C TYR A 85 13.31 11.34 18.08
N PHE A 86 12.38 10.39 18.02
CA PHE A 86 12.27 9.32 19.01
C PHE A 86 13.47 8.37 18.98
N VAL A 87 13.95 7.97 17.81
CA VAL A 87 15.12 7.08 17.69
C VAL A 87 16.39 7.75 18.21
N MET A 88 16.55 9.05 18.01
CA MET A 88 17.68 9.83 18.53
C MET A 88 17.68 9.97 20.05
N SER A 89 16.57 9.70 20.73
CA SER A 89 16.54 9.61 22.20
C SER A 89 17.12 8.29 22.70
N GLU A 90 17.66 7.44 21.81
CA GLU A 90 18.23 6.12 22.09
C GLU A 90 17.33 5.24 22.98
N PRO A 91 16.08 4.99 22.57
CA PRO A 91 15.14 4.23 23.37
C PRO A 91 15.58 2.77 23.51
N GLY A 92 15.14 2.11 24.59
CA GLY A 92 15.35 0.67 24.76
C GLY A 92 14.82 -0.14 23.58
N SER A 93 15.46 -1.28 23.29
CA SER A 93 15.22 -2.08 22.09
C SER A 93 13.75 -2.43 21.83
N SER A 94 12.98 -2.75 22.86
CA SER A 94 11.55 -3.05 22.73
C SER A 94 10.74 -1.86 22.22
N LEU A 95 11.01 -0.66 22.72
CA LEU A 95 10.32 0.55 22.27
C LEU A 95 10.78 0.97 20.88
N LEU A 96 12.06 0.79 20.56
CA LEU A 96 12.58 1.01 19.21
C LEU A 96 11.89 0.12 18.17
N ILE A 97 11.76 -1.18 18.46
CA ILE A 97 11.07 -2.13 17.59
C ILE A 97 9.60 -1.71 17.42
N LEU A 98 8.93 -1.38 18.52
CA LEU A 98 7.53 -0.96 18.50
C LEU A 98 7.30 0.33 17.69
N ALA A 99 8.16 1.34 17.86
CA ALA A 99 8.12 2.58 17.08
C ALA A 99 8.40 2.32 15.59
N THR A 100 9.34 1.42 15.28
CA THR A 100 9.68 1.01 13.91
C THR A 100 8.48 0.32 13.24
N LEU A 101 7.83 -0.61 13.94
CA LEU A 101 6.63 -1.29 13.47
C LEU A 101 5.47 -0.30 13.25
N SER A 102 5.21 0.59 14.21
CA SER A 102 4.16 1.60 14.09
C SER A 102 4.40 2.55 12.92
N THR A 103 5.63 3.04 12.77
CA THR A 103 6.00 3.94 11.67
C THR A 103 5.88 3.22 10.33
N GLY A 104 6.37 1.99 10.22
CA GLY A 104 6.26 1.20 9.00
C GLY A 104 4.82 0.82 8.64
N LEU A 105 3.97 0.54 9.62
CA LEU A 105 2.52 0.36 9.42
C LEU A 105 1.89 1.62 8.81
N SER A 106 2.23 2.81 9.32
CA SER A 106 1.76 4.07 8.74
C SER A 106 2.30 4.28 7.33
N THR A 107 3.59 4.08 7.11
CA THR A 107 4.18 4.19 5.77
C THR A 107 3.50 3.24 4.78
N GLY A 108 3.15 2.02 5.18
CA GLY A 108 2.43 1.07 4.33
C GLY A 108 0.95 1.42 4.10
N ILE A 109 0.17 1.55 5.18
CA ILE A 109 -1.29 1.76 5.15
C ILE A 109 -1.66 3.13 4.58
N SER A 110 -0.88 4.15 4.90
CA SER A 110 -1.21 5.55 4.64
C SER A 110 -0.27 6.17 3.60
N GLY A 111 1.02 5.84 3.62
CA GLY A 111 1.99 6.33 2.64
C GLY A 111 1.85 5.64 1.28
N ILE A 112 2.13 4.34 1.20
CA ILE A 112 2.19 3.59 -0.06
C ILE A 112 0.81 3.48 -0.72
N VAL A 113 -0.26 3.29 0.05
CA VAL A 113 -1.63 3.24 -0.49
C VAL A 113 -2.02 4.57 -1.16
N VAL A 114 -1.68 5.71 -0.57
CA VAL A 114 -1.91 7.01 -1.20
C VAL A 114 -0.94 7.23 -2.36
N ALA A 115 0.30 6.76 -2.25
CA ALA A 115 1.26 6.81 -3.35
C ALA A 115 0.72 6.08 -4.58
N HIS A 116 0.13 4.89 -4.40
CA HIS A 116 -0.51 4.10 -5.45
C HIS A 116 -1.57 4.90 -6.22
N GLU A 117 -2.45 5.64 -5.54
CA GLU A 117 -3.41 6.53 -6.21
C GLU A 117 -2.70 7.67 -6.97
N LEU A 118 -1.73 8.31 -6.32
CA LEU A 118 -1.09 9.51 -6.83
C LEU A 118 -0.22 9.25 -8.08
N ILE A 119 0.43 8.08 -8.18
CA ILE A 119 1.30 7.74 -9.32
C ILE A 119 0.54 7.52 -10.65
N HIS A 120 -0.76 7.20 -10.59
CA HIS A 120 -1.64 7.08 -11.76
C HIS A 120 -2.07 8.45 -12.31
N ARG A 121 -1.96 9.50 -11.50
CA ARG A 121 -2.33 10.86 -11.88
C ARG A 121 -1.18 11.55 -12.65
N LYS A 122 -1.49 12.67 -13.31
CA LYS A 122 -0.51 13.49 -14.05
C LYS A 122 -0.15 14.76 -13.27
N GLY A 123 1.02 15.33 -13.56
CA GLY A 123 1.47 16.59 -12.95
C GLY A 123 1.91 16.42 -11.48
N ILE A 124 1.63 17.44 -10.66
CA ILE A 124 2.03 17.52 -9.24
C ILE A 124 1.65 16.27 -8.42
N PRO A 125 0.41 15.73 -8.50
CA PRO A 125 0.03 14.50 -7.79
C PRO A 125 1.06 13.37 -7.95
N LYS A 126 1.55 13.14 -9.18
CA LYS A 126 2.48 12.07 -9.48
C LYS A 126 3.79 12.17 -8.69
N TYR A 127 4.33 13.39 -8.60
CA TYR A 127 5.56 13.66 -7.85
C TYR A 127 5.34 13.53 -6.34
N CYS A 128 4.14 13.86 -5.83
CA CYS A 128 3.77 13.54 -4.46
C CYS A 128 3.75 12.02 -4.20
N GLY A 129 3.29 11.22 -5.18
CA GLY A 129 3.41 9.76 -5.15
C GLY A 129 4.88 9.30 -5.09
N TYR A 130 5.77 9.91 -5.87
CA TYR A 130 7.21 9.63 -5.79
C TYR A 130 7.81 9.95 -4.41
N LEU A 131 7.42 11.08 -3.79
CA LEU A 131 7.88 11.43 -2.45
C LEU A 131 7.45 10.39 -1.40
N LEU A 132 6.21 9.90 -1.50
CA LEU A 132 5.71 8.86 -0.59
C LEU A 132 6.43 7.51 -0.80
N LEU A 133 6.66 7.08 -2.06
CA LEU A 133 7.43 5.85 -2.34
C LEU A 133 8.89 5.98 -1.92
N TRP A 134 9.49 7.16 -2.09
CA TRP A 134 10.84 7.46 -1.62
C TRP A 134 10.97 7.30 -0.10
N SER A 135 9.94 7.71 0.66
CA SER A 135 9.89 7.53 2.12
C SER A 135 9.92 6.06 2.59
N ALA A 136 9.66 5.12 1.67
CA ALA A 136 9.75 3.67 1.88
C ALA A 136 10.89 3.00 1.08
N THR A 137 11.73 3.78 0.38
CA THR A 137 12.76 3.28 -0.55
C THR A 137 12.21 2.26 -1.55
N TYR A 138 11.05 2.55 -2.15
CA TYR A 138 10.34 1.66 -3.05
C TYR A 138 9.83 2.36 -4.33
N MET A 139 10.58 3.33 -4.85
CA MET A 139 10.21 4.18 -5.99
C MET A 139 10.01 3.40 -7.29
N HIS A 140 10.74 2.30 -7.48
CA HIS A 140 10.60 1.44 -8.66
C HIS A 140 9.19 0.85 -8.82
N PHE A 141 8.41 0.79 -7.72
CA PHE A 141 7.00 0.40 -7.74
C PHE A 141 6.19 1.25 -8.72
N GLU A 142 6.48 2.54 -8.91
CA GLU A 142 5.72 3.31 -9.88
C GLU A 142 5.82 2.73 -11.30
N SER A 143 7.03 2.43 -11.73
CA SER A 143 7.26 1.99 -13.10
C SER A 143 6.74 0.57 -13.30
N GLU A 144 6.96 -0.29 -12.31
CA GLU A 144 6.45 -1.65 -12.31
C GLU A 144 4.93 -1.67 -12.29
N HIS A 145 4.30 -0.98 -11.33
CA HIS A 145 2.87 -1.06 -11.14
C HIS A 145 2.11 -0.48 -12.34
N VAL A 146 2.44 0.76 -12.74
CA VAL A 146 1.68 1.50 -13.77
C VAL A 146 1.84 0.86 -15.16
N GLN A 147 2.98 0.27 -15.48
CA GLN A 147 3.29 -0.19 -16.85
C GLN A 147 3.45 -1.71 -16.97
N GLY A 148 3.83 -2.38 -15.88
CA GLY A 148 3.99 -3.82 -15.78
C GLY A 148 2.71 -4.47 -15.25
N HIS A 149 2.47 -4.34 -13.95
CA HIS A 149 1.36 -4.99 -13.26
C HIS A 149 0.01 -4.76 -13.94
N HIS A 150 -0.38 -3.51 -14.19
CA HIS A 150 -1.64 -3.18 -14.87
C HIS A 150 -1.80 -3.87 -16.23
N LYS A 151 -0.70 -4.10 -16.95
CA LYS A 151 -0.74 -4.77 -18.26
C LYS A 151 -0.81 -6.29 -18.14
N TYR A 152 -0.07 -6.85 -17.18
CA TYR A 152 0.20 -8.28 -17.10
C TYR A 152 -0.49 -8.99 -15.93
N VAL A 153 -1.31 -8.28 -15.15
CA VAL A 153 -2.04 -8.83 -14.00
C VAL A 153 -2.76 -10.13 -14.35
N GLY A 154 -2.63 -11.13 -13.48
CA GLY A 154 -3.18 -12.48 -13.66
C GLY A 154 -2.35 -13.39 -14.59
N THR A 155 -1.20 -12.94 -15.11
CA THR A 155 -0.35 -13.72 -16.03
C THR A 155 0.97 -14.13 -15.36
N ASP A 156 1.79 -14.96 -16.02
CA ASP A 156 3.14 -15.31 -15.53
C ASP A 156 4.17 -14.19 -15.75
N LEU A 157 3.81 -13.16 -16.51
CA LEU A 157 4.66 -12.00 -16.76
C LEU A 157 4.57 -10.94 -15.67
N ASP A 158 3.55 -11.03 -14.79
CA ASP A 158 3.37 -10.11 -13.66
C ASP A 158 3.95 -10.71 -12.36
N PRO A 159 5.04 -10.14 -11.81
CA PRO A 159 5.58 -10.53 -10.52
C PRO A 159 4.56 -10.46 -9.37
N ALA A 160 3.66 -9.48 -9.40
CA ALA A 160 2.74 -9.16 -8.31
C ALA A 160 1.47 -10.04 -8.30
N SER A 161 1.32 -10.94 -9.28
CA SER A 161 0.23 -11.91 -9.32
C SER A 161 0.57 -13.14 -8.48
N ALA A 162 -0.10 -13.29 -7.34
CA ALA A 162 0.10 -14.42 -6.44
C ALA A 162 -0.54 -15.71 -6.98
N ARG A 163 0.21 -16.81 -6.95
CA ARG A 163 -0.28 -18.11 -7.44
C ARG A 163 -1.05 -18.85 -6.33
N ALA A 164 -2.02 -19.68 -6.70
CA ALA A 164 -2.85 -20.43 -5.74
C ALA A 164 -2.04 -21.41 -4.86
N ASN A 165 -0.88 -21.86 -5.33
CA ASN A 165 0.02 -22.72 -4.54
C ASN A 165 0.96 -21.92 -3.62
N GLU A 166 1.04 -20.59 -3.73
CA GLU A 166 1.94 -19.75 -2.94
C GLU A 166 1.32 -19.31 -1.61
N GLY A 167 2.14 -19.35 -0.56
CA GLY A 167 1.88 -18.63 0.69
C GLY A 167 2.47 -17.23 0.66
N LEU A 168 1.91 -16.32 1.45
CA LEU A 168 2.35 -14.91 1.51
C LEU A 168 3.87 -14.74 1.68
N GLN A 169 4.50 -15.55 2.54
CA GLN A 169 5.94 -15.42 2.79
C GLN A 169 6.80 -15.76 1.56
N TYR A 170 6.44 -16.83 0.85
CA TYR A 170 7.13 -17.18 -0.39
C TYR A 170 6.84 -16.16 -1.50
N PHE A 171 5.57 -15.70 -1.59
CA PHE A 171 5.19 -14.64 -2.52
C PHE A 171 6.03 -13.39 -2.29
N PHE A 172 6.18 -12.92 -1.05
CA PHE A 172 6.98 -11.74 -0.69
C PHE A 172 8.43 -11.87 -1.17
N LEU A 173 9.08 -13.00 -0.87
CA LEU A 173 10.47 -13.26 -1.29
C LEU A 173 10.63 -13.34 -2.81
N ARG A 174 9.57 -13.72 -3.52
CA ARG A 174 9.55 -13.80 -4.99
C ARG A 174 9.25 -12.46 -5.65
N THR A 175 8.19 -11.78 -5.23
CA THR A 175 7.63 -10.58 -5.88
C THR A 175 8.61 -9.42 -5.79
N VAL A 176 9.19 -9.14 -4.62
CA VAL A 176 10.02 -7.95 -4.38
C VAL A 176 11.19 -7.84 -5.36
N PRO A 177 12.09 -8.85 -5.49
CA PRO A 177 13.18 -8.77 -6.46
C PRO A 177 12.68 -8.81 -7.91
N GLN A 178 11.62 -9.58 -8.21
CA GLN A 178 11.09 -9.68 -9.57
C GLN A 178 10.46 -8.36 -10.06
N GLN A 179 9.77 -7.63 -9.19
CA GLN A 179 9.23 -6.29 -9.47
C GLN A 179 10.36 -5.31 -9.76
N PHE A 180 11.45 -5.33 -8.99
CA PHE A 180 12.62 -4.52 -9.26
C PHE A 180 13.20 -4.80 -10.66
N PHE A 181 13.46 -6.06 -11.01
CA PHE A 181 13.95 -6.41 -12.34
C PHE A 181 12.95 -6.10 -13.46
N SER A 182 11.65 -6.24 -13.21
CA SER A 182 10.58 -5.86 -14.14
C SER A 182 10.63 -4.35 -14.43
N SER A 183 10.73 -3.53 -13.39
CA SER A 183 10.86 -2.07 -13.51
C SER A 183 12.09 -1.66 -14.33
N TRP A 184 13.22 -2.36 -14.16
CA TRP A 184 14.43 -2.12 -14.93
C TRP A 184 14.22 -2.43 -16.42
N LYS A 185 13.63 -3.59 -16.74
CA LYS A 185 13.29 -3.97 -18.12
C LYS A 185 12.34 -2.96 -18.77
N ILE A 186 11.39 -2.41 -18.01
CA ILE A 186 10.47 -1.37 -18.48
C ILE A 186 11.23 -0.09 -18.80
N ALA A 187 12.10 0.37 -17.89
CA ALA A 187 12.91 1.57 -18.09
C ALA A 187 13.87 1.43 -19.29
N SER A 188 14.50 0.27 -19.47
CA SER A 188 15.43 0.02 -20.59
C SER A 188 14.75 0.06 -21.97
N LYS A 189 13.45 -0.26 -22.06
CA LYS A 189 12.69 -0.12 -23.32
C LYS A 189 12.48 1.33 -23.75
N ARG A 190 12.53 2.27 -22.81
CA ARG A 190 12.31 3.70 -23.06
C ARG A 190 13.61 4.42 -23.42
N SER A 191 14.69 4.07 -22.75
CA SER A 191 16.01 4.67 -22.98
C SER A 191 17.12 3.74 -22.52
N ASN A 192 18.19 3.68 -23.32
CA ASN A 192 19.43 2.99 -22.96
C ASN A 192 20.43 3.92 -22.25
N SER A 193 20.13 5.22 -22.10
CA SER A 193 20.99 6.16 -21.37
C SER A 193 20.74 6.06 -19.87
N VAL A 194 21.80 5.84 -19.09
CA VAL A 194 21.74 5.76 -17.62
C VAL A 194 21.12 7.02 -17.01
N ILE A 195 21.38 8.21 -17.59
CA ILE A 195 20.85 9.49 -17.11
C ILE A 195 19.34 9.61 -17.32
N PHE A 196 18.82 9.02 -18.40
CA PHE A 196 17.38 9.01 -18.73
C PHE A 196 16.69 7.71 -18.30
N HIS A 197 17.41 6.82 -17.60
CA HIS A 197 16.90 5.54 -17.13
C HIS A 197 16.25 5.72 -15.76
N SER A 198 14.92 5.92 -15.74
CA SER A 198 14.14 6.17 -14.51
C SER A 198 14.47 5.21 -13.35
N ALA A 199 14.59 3.89 -13.61
CA ALA A 199 14.94 2.93 -12.55
C ALA A 199 16.36 3.15 -11.97
N ALA A 200 17.31 3.64 -12.76
CA ALA A 200 18.66 3.95 -12.28
C ALA A 200 18.65 5.25 -11.44
N LEU A 201 17.88 6.26 -11.86
CA LEU A 201 17.71 7.50 -11.11
C LEU A 201 17.04 7.25 -9.75
N PHE A 202 15.96 6.46 -9.73
CA PHE A 202 15.27 6.09 -8.49
C PHE A 202 16.20 5.34 -7.54
N LEU A 203 16.93 4.34 -8.04
CA LEU A 203 17.89 3.60 -7.24
C LEU A 203 19.01 4.52 -6.69
N LEU A 204 19.50 5.46 -7.48
CA LEU A 204 20.50 6.43 -7.05
C LEU A 204 19.97 7.30 -5.90
N ILE A 205 18.74 7.83 -6.02
CA ILE A 205 18.10 8.64 -4.97
C ILE A 205 17.98 7.83 -3.68
N GLU A 206 17.53 6.57 -3.77
CA GLU A 206 17.33 5.69 -2.61
C GLU A 206 18.67 5.35 -1.93
N ILE A 207 19.68 4.95 -2.69
CA ILE A 207 21.02 4.66 -2.14
C ILE A 207 21.62 5.92 -1.53
N SER A 208 21.56 7.07 -2.19
CA SER A 208 22.06 8.33 -1.65
C SER A 208 21.36 8.69 -0.34
N THR A 209 20.05 8.48 -0.25
CA THR A 209 19.27 8.70 0.98
C THR A 209 19.77 7.80 2.11
N LEU A 210 19.94 6.51 1.84
CA LEU A 210 20.42 5.54 2.82
C LEU A 210 21.85 5.86 3.31
N LEU A 211 22.73 6.28 2.40
CA LEU A 211 24.09 6.73 2.75
C LEU A 211 24.05 7.99 3.62
N VAL A 212 23.23 8.97 3.27
CA VAL A 212 23.04 10.20 4.06
C VAL A 212 22.54 9.86 5.47
N LEU A 213 21.56 8.98 5.60
CA LEU A 213 21.06 8.53 6.90
C LEU A 213 22.17 7.87 7.73
N TYR A 214 22.94 6.95 7.12
CA TYR A 214 24.04 6.27 7.83
C TYR A 214 25.14 7.23 8.28
N PHE A 215 25.62 8.11 7.39
CA PHE A 215 26.77 8.97 7.69
C PHE A 215 26.43 10.20 8.53
N LEU A 216 25.21 10.74 8.44
CA LEU A 216 24.82 11.92 9.22
C LEU A 216 24.12 11.59 10.54
N PHE A 217 23.35 10.49 10.59
CA PHE A 217 22.53 10.14 11.75
C PHE A 217 22.95 8.85 12.46
N GLY A 218 23.90 8.11 11.89
CA GLY A 218 24.45 6.89 12.48
C GLY A 218 23.64 5.63 12.17
N SER A 219 24.20 4.50 12.60
CA SER A 219 23.68 3.17 12.28
C SER A 219 22.29 2.90 12.88
N LEU A 220 21.98 3.46 14.05
CA LEU A 220 20.69 3.25 14.72
C LEU A 220 19.51 3.77 13.88
N ILE A 221 19.59 5.02 13.41
CA ILE A 221 18.58 5.59 12.51
C ILE A 221 18.54 4.83 11.19
N PHE A 222 19.70 4.50 10.62
CA PHE A 222 19.77 3.75 9.38
C PHE A 222 19.01 2.42 9.45
N PHE A 223 19.27 1.60 10.47
CA PHE A 223 18.59 0.31 10.62
C PHE A 223 17.12 0.44 11.03
N ALA A 224 16.77 1.44 11.85
CA ALA A 224 15.37 1.73 12.19
C ALA A 224 14.57 2.17 10.95
N PHE A 225 15.17 2.99 10.07
CA PHE A 225 14.58 3.40 8.81
C PHE A 225 14.42 2.22 7.83
N LEU A 226 15.44 1.35 7.70
CA LEU A 226 15.30 0.13 6.90
C LEU A 226 14.21 -0.79 7.47
N GLY A 227 14.09 -0.88 8.79
CA GLY A 227 13.04 -1.66 9.46
C GLY A 227 11.63 -1.16 9.11
N GLN A 228 11.40 0.15 9.15
CA GLN A 228 10.08 0.71 8.79
C GLN A 228 9.78 0.55 7.29
N CYS A 229 10.78 0.70 6.41
CA CYS A 229 10.64 0.41 4.98
C CYS A 229 10.24 -1.05 4.75
N LEU A 230 10.89 -2.00 5.41
CA LEU A 230 10.58 -3.43 5.28
C LEU A 230 9.14 -3.74 5.66
N VAL A 231 8.64 -3.17 6.76
CA VAL A 231 7.25 -3.32 7.19
C VAL A 231 6.29 -2.74 6.13
N ALA A 232 6.58 -1.55 5.61
CA ALA A 232 5.75 -0.91 4.60
C ALA A 232 5.69 -1.73 3.29
N ILE A 233 6.83 -2.22 2.81
CA ILE A 233 6.92 -3.07 1.61
C ILE A 233 6.21 -4.40 1.86
N TYR A 234 6.34 -5.00 3.04
CA TYR A 234 5.61 -6.22 3.38
C TYR A 234 4.09 -6.01 3.31
N LEU A 235 3.58 -4.87 3.79
CA LEU A 235 2.16 -4.54 3.69
C LEU A 235 1.69 -4.31 2.26
N LEU A 236 2.50 -3.65 1.43
CA LEU A 236 2.24 -3.49 0.00
C LEU A 236 2.07 -4.87 -0.67
N GLU A 237 3.03 -5.77 -0.46
CA GLU A 237 3.01 -7.09 -1.07
C GLU A 237 1.93 -8.00 -0.48
N TYR A 238 1.62 -7.85 0.80
CA TYR A 238 0.43 -8.46 1.39
C TYR A 238 -0.84 -8.03 0.62
N VAL A 239 -0.98 -6.74 0.31
CA VAL A 239 -2.11 -6.24 -0.46
C VAL A 239 -2.10 -6.75 -1.91
N ASN A 240 -0.94 -6.84 -2.57
CA ASN A 240 -0.85 -7.50 -3.90
C ASN A 240 -1.25 -8.97 -3.82
N TYR A 241 -0.77 -9.68 -2.80
CA TYR A 241 -1.07 -11.09 -2.58
C TYR A 241 -2.57 -11.34 -2.50
N ILE A 242 -3.28 -10.68 -1.59
CA ILE A 242 -4.71 -10.94 -1.40
C ILE A 242 -5.54 -10.54 -2.63
N ARG A 243 -5.14 -9.49 -3.35
CA ARG A 243 -5.89 -8.94 -4.49
C ARG A 243 -5.81 -9.80 -5.74
N HIS A 244 -4.74 -10.59 -5.87
CA HIS A 244 -4.48 -11.37 -7.09
C HIS A 244 -4.32 -12.87 -6.83
N TRP A 245 -4.50 -13.31 -5.58
CA TRP A 245 -4.27 -14.71 -5.21
C TRP A 245 -5.09 -15.69 -6.06
N GLY A 246 -4.39 -16.54 -6.80
CA GLY A 246 -4.97 -17.65 -7.56
C GLY A 246 -5.75 -17.26 -8.83
N LEU A 247 -5.98 -15.97 -9.08
CA LEU A 247 -6.69 -15.49 -10.27
C LEU A 247 -5.75 -15.45 -11.46
N ARG A 248 -6.13 -16.10 -12.56
CA ARG A 248 -5.27 -16.31 -13.73
C ARG A 248 -6.00 -15.99 -15.03
N ARG A 249 -5.24 -15.48 -16.00
CA ARG A 249 -5.66 -15.29 -17.40
C ARG A 249 -4.47 -15.46 -18.34
N GLU A 250 -4.73 -15.64 -19.63
CA GLU A 250 -3.68 -15.59 -20.64
C GLU A 250 -3.26 -14.13 -20.92
N ALA A 251 -2.01 -13.92 -21.34
CA ALA A 251 -1.48 -12.58 -21.56
C ALA A 251 -2.20 -11.77 -22.64
N LYS A 252 -2.85 -12.46 -23.58
CA LYS A 252 -3.67 -11.88 -24.66
C LYS A 252 -5.10 -11.54 -24.24
N ASP A 253 -5.57 -12.10 -23.13
CA ASP A 253 -6.94 -11.91 -22.66
C ASP A 253 -7.12 -10.49 -22.14
N ARG A 254 -8.35 -9.98 -22.22
CA ARG A 254 -8.67 -8.68 -21.64
C ARG A 254 -8.75 -8.79 -20.12
N ILE A 255 -8.47 -7.69 -19.45
CA ILE A 255 -8.72 -7.54 -18.02
C ILE A 255 -10.24 -7.43 -17.82
N THR A 256 -10.75 -8.19 -16.86
CA THR A 256 -12.17 -8.24 -16.50
C THR A 256 -12.31 -8.03 -14.99
N PRO A 257 -13.53 -7.78 -14.46
CA PRO A 257 -13.76 -7.73 -13.02
C PRO A 257 -13.26 -9.00 -12.28
N GLN A 258 -13.20 -10.15 -12.96
CA GLN A 258 -12.71 -11.42 -12.42
C GLN A 258 -11.18 -11.54 -12.28
N THR A 259 -10.42 -10.57 -12.81
CA THR A 259 -8.95 -10.59 -12.78
C THR A 259 -8.37 -10.13 -11.42
N SER A 260 -9.23 -9.67 -10.51
CA SER A 260 -8.83 -9.26 -9.16
C SER A 260 -9.94 -9.47 -8.13
N TRP A 261 -9.54 -9.77 -6.91
CA TRP A 261 -10.45 -9.76 -5.76
C TRP A 261 -10.82 -8.34 -5.36
N GLN A 262 -12.07 -8.14 -4.95
CA GLN A 262 -12.55 -6.89 -4.35
C GLN A 262 -13.06 -7.10 -2.91
N SER A 263 -13.25 -6.02 -2.17
CA SER A 263 -13.95 -6.03 -0.89
C SER A 263 -14.76 -4.75 -0.66
N ASN A 264 -15.96 -4.91 -0.11
CA ASN A 264 -16.86 -3.81 0.24
C ASN A 264 -16.89 -3.51 1.75
N ALA A 265 -15.96 -4.03 2.54
CA ALA A 265 -15.88 -3.72 3.97
C ALA A 265 -15.67 -2.21 4.17
N ARG A 266 -16.57 -1.56 4.90
CA ARG A 266 -16.64 -0.09 5.00
C ARG A 266 -15.35 0.53 5.53
N LEU A 267 -14.82 -0.01 6.62
CA LEU A 267 -13.60 0.54 7.22
C LEU A 267 -12.43 0.46 6.24
N SER A 268 -12.16 -0.73 5.69
CA SER A 268 -11.10 -0.90 4.68
C SER A 268 -11.28 0.06 3.50
N ARG A 269 -12.50 0.23 2.99
CA ARG A 269 -12.79 1.19 1.92
C ARG A 269 -12.36 2.61 2.28
N TYR A 270 -12.76 3.13 3.44
CA TYR A 270 -12.47 4.53 3.77
C TYR A 270 -11.03 4.76 4.22
N VAL A 271 -10.45 3.85 5.00
CA VAL A 271 -9.08 3.97 5.50
C VAL A 271 -8.07 3.81 4.36
N LEU A 272 -8.31 2.88 3.43
CA LEU A 272 -7.41 2.59 2.32
C LEU A 272 -7.79 3.35 1.04
N VAL A 273 -8.49 4.48 1.17
CA VAL A 273 -8.91 5.34 0.03
C VAL A 273 -9.46 4.52 -1.15
N GLU A 274 -10.48 3.72 -0.88
CA GLU A 274 -11.22 2.86 -1.83
C GLU A 274 -10.38 1.81 -2.58
N LEU A 275 -9.12 1.57 -2.19
CA LEU A 275 -8.23 0.56 -2.80
C LEU A 275 -8.84 -0.85 -2.85
N THR A 276 -9.83 -1.12 -2.00
CA THR A 276 -10.53 -2.41 -1.95
C THR A 276 -11.43 -2.66 -3.16
N ARG A 277 -11.80 -1.62 -3.91
CA ARG A 277 -12.54 -1.69 -5.18
C ARG A 277 -11.59 -1.93 -6.35
N HIS A 278 -10.73 -2.93 -6.18
CA HIS A 278 -9.57 -3.16 -7.03
C HIS A 278 -9.91 -3.63 -8.45
N ALA A 279 -11.06 -4.29 -8.63
CA ALA A 279 -11.58 -4.65 -9.94
C ALA A 279 -11.79 -3.41 -10.83
N ASP A 280 -12.42 -2.36 -10.31
CA ASP A 280 -12.62 -1.11 -11.04
C ASP A 280 -11.29 -0.39 -11.31
N HIS A 281 -10.36 -0.47 -10.36
CA HIS A 281 -9.02 0.10 -10.53
C HIS A 281 -8.26 -0.53 -11.71
N HIS A 282 -8.31 -1.85 -11.87
CA HIS A 282 -7.67 -2.54 -13.00
C HIS A 282 -8.38 -2.32 -14.34
N LEU A 283 -9.69 -2.09 -14.32
CA LEU A 283 -10.45 -1.74 -15.52
C LEU A 283 -10.24 -0.29 -15.95
N PHE A 284 -10.15 0.62 -14.98
CA PHE A 284 -10.08 2.06 -15.18
C PHE A 284 -9.07 2.71 -14.23
N ALA A 285 -7.77 2.46 -14.45
CA ALA A 285 -6.68 2.92 -13.57
C ALA A 285 -6.63 4.45 -13.33
N ASN A 286 -7.19 5.26 -14.22
CA ASN A 286 -7.25 6.72 -14.09
C ASN A 286 -8.48 7.23 -13.32
N ARG A 287 -9.39 6.34 -12.91
CA ARG A 287 -10.58 6.71 -12.16
C ARG A 287 -10.18 7.15 -10.74
N PRO A 288 -10.56 8.35 -10.30
CA PRO A 288 -10.24 8.82 -8.95
C PRO A 288 -10.82 7.89 -7.90
N TYR A 289 -10.05 7.66 -6.83
CA TYR A 289 -10.40 6.68 -5.81
C TYR A 289 -11.84 6.83 -5.27
N GLN A 290 -12.32 8.06 -5.05
CA GLN A 290 -13.64 8.32 -4.49
C GLN A 290 -14.79 7.81 -5.36
N SER A 291 -14.55 7.59 -6.65
CA SER A 291 -15.54 7.17 -7.64
C SER A 291 -15.35 5.71 -8.08
N LEU A 292 -14.41 4.99 -7.46
CA LEU A 292 -14.24 3.55 -7.71
C LEU A 292 -15.52 2.79 -7.37
N ARG A 293 -15.83 1.76 -8.15
CA ARG A 293 -17.07 0.96 -8.07
C ARG A 293 -16.81 -0.48 -7.66
N SER A 294 -17.87 -1.15 -7.22
CA SER A 294 -17.89 -2.60 -7.03
C SER A 294 -18.62 -3.27 -8.19
N TYR A 295 -18.17 -4.46 -8.57
CA TYR A 295 -18.79 -5.26 -9.64
C TYR A 295 -19.44 -6.51 -9.09
N GLU A 296 -20.62 -6.90 -9.57
CA GLU A 296 -21.30 -8.11 -9.09
C GLU A 296 -20.58 -9.40 -9.50
N ASP A 297 -19.94 -9.40 -10.67
CA ASP A 297 -19.21 -10.53 -11.24
C ASP A 297 -17.73 -10.61 -10.80
N ALA A 298 -17.25 -9.66 -10.00
CA ALA A 298 -15.93 -9.70 -9.40
C ALA A 298 -15.88 -10.62 -8.16
N PRO A 299 -14.85 -11.47 -8.02
CA PRO A 299 -14.71 -12.33 -6.85
C PRO A 299 -14.45 -11.49 -5.60
N ASN A 300 -15.06 -11.88 -4.48
CA ASN A 300 -15.04 -11.11 -3.24
C ASN A 300 -14.15 -11.76 -2.17
N LEU A 301 -13.34 -10.95 -1.50
CA LEU A 301 -12.62 -11.35 -0.29
C LEU A 301 -13.60 -11.75 0.83
N PRO A 302 -13.19 -12.66 1.74
CA PRO A 302 -14.03 -13.10 2.85
C PRO A 302 -14.33 -11.98 3.85
N THR A 303 -13.43 -11.00 3.99
CA THR A 303 -13.55 -9.82 4.87
C THR A 303 -12.96 -8.58 4.18
N GLY A 304 -12.83 -7.47 4.90
CA GLY A 304 -11.96 -6.37 4.49
C GLY A 304 -10.48 -6.73 4.59
N TYR A 305 -9.62 -5.81 4.17
CA TYR A 305 -8.17 -6.03 4.11
C TYR A 305 -7.62 -6.24 5.52
N PHE A 306 -8.05 -5.47 6.51
CA PHE A 306 -7.55 -5.63 7.88
C PHE A 306 -7.86 -7.02 8.46
N GLY A 307 -9.05 -7.58 8.17
CA GLY A 307 -9.38 -8.96 8.55
C GLY A 307 -8.58 -10.02 7.77
N CYS A 308 -8.38 -9.79 6.46
CA CYS A 308 -7.64 -10.72 5.59
C CYS A 308 -6.16 -10.84 5.98
N PHE A 309 -5.59 -9.84 6.64
CA PHE A 309 -4.18 -9.85 7.06
C PHE A 309 -3.86 -11.09 7.90
N TYR A 310 -4.67 -11.38 8.91
CA TYR A 310 -4.50 -12.55 9.77
C TYR A 310 -4.63 -13.88 9.05
N LEU A 311 -5.58 -13.96 8.11
CA LEU A 311 -5.76 -15.17 7.31
C LEU A 311 -4.54 -15.41 6.41
N ALA A 312 -4.06 -14.37 5.73
CA ALA A 312 -2.95 -14.44 4.78
C ALA A 312 -1.60 -14.76 5.45
N LEU A 313 -1.40 -14.32 6.70
CA LEU A 313 -0.21 -14.66 7.49
C LEU A 313 -0.07 -16.17 7.73
N LEU A 314 -1.16 -16.93 7.68
CA LEU A 314 -1.19 -18.38 7.86
C LEU A 314 -1.59 -19.07 6.54
N PRO A 315 -0.62 -19.40 5.64
CA PRO A 315 -0.93 -19.90 4.30
C PRO A 315 -1.90 -21.10 4.24
N PRO A 316 -1.84 -22.11 5.14
CA PRO A 316 -2.82 -23.19 5.15
C PRO A 316 -4.26 -22.70 5.40
N LEU A 317 -4.44 -21.73 6.30
CA LEU A 317 -5.74 -21.14 6.60
C LEU A 317 -6.23 -20.28 5.44
N TRP A 318 -5.36 -19.43 4.88
CA TRP A 318 -5.67 -18.65 3.67
C TRP A 318 -6.16 -19.56 2.54
N LYS A 319 -5.41 -20.62 2.21
CA LYS A 319 -5.77 -21.60 1.17
C LYS A 319 -7.13 -22.26 1.46
N LYS A 320 -7.35 -22.70 2.69
CA LYS A 320 -8.62 -23.33 3.10
C LYS A 320 -9.82 -22.40 2.89
N VAL A 321 -9.66 -21.10 3.14
CA VAL A 321 -10.73 -20.10 2.96
C VAL A 321 -10.87 -19.69 1.50
N MET A 322 -9.77 -19.46 0.78
CA MET A 322 -9.81 -18.85 -0.55
C MET A 322 -10.02 -19.85 -1.69
N THR A 323 -9.52 -21.09 -1.59
CA THR A 323 -9.67 -22.08 -2.68
C THR A 323 -11.14 -22.30 -3.09
N PRO A 324 -12.11 -22.47 -2.18
CA PRO A 324 -13.52 -22.65 -2.56
C PRO A 324 -14.18 -21.39 -3.16
N ARG A 325 -13.49 -20.25 -3.16
CA ARG A 325 -13.98 -18.96 -3.67
C ARG A 325 -13.41 -18.63 -5.05
N LEU A 326 -12.42 -19.40 -5.53
CA LEU A 326 -11.86 -19.20 -6.87
C LEU A 326 -12.97 -19.41 -7.92
N PRO A 327 -13.06 -18.53 -8.93
CA PRO A 327 -14.07 -18.62 -9.99
C PRO A 327 -13.87 -19.80 -10.94
#